data_AF-A0AAD6PRP3-F1
#
_entry.id   AF-A0AAD6PRP3-F1
#
_cell.length_a   1.000
_cell.length_b   1.000
_cell.length_c   1.000
_cell.angle_alpha   90.00
_cell.angle_beta   90.00
_cell.angle_gamma   90.00
#
_symmetry.space_group_name_H-M   'P 1'
#
loop_
_entity.id
_entity.type
_entity.pdbx_description
1 polymer ?
#
loop_
_entity_poly.entity_id
_entity_poly.type
_entity_poly.pdbx_seq_one_letter_code
_entity_poly.pdbx_strand_id
1 'polypeptide(L)'
;MVAYHQSSSQSMLGKLGRSVVALSICFFFFLRLVSTADAAGRPINMGKQYSNSSHDDHQLARMRGLSANGLGLAPPMGWNSWNHFHCNIEEKLIRETADAMVSSGLAALGYEHVNLDDCWAELNRDSEGNLVPKASTFPSGIKALADYIHGKGLKLGIYSDAGSQTCSGTMPGSLGHEEQDAKTFASWGVDFLKYDNCNNDGTSPKERYPVMSKALLNSGRPIFFSLCEWGQEDPATWALNVGNSWRTTEDISDNWDSMTSRADQNDQWASYAAPGGWNDPDMLEVGNGGMTTEEYRSHFSIWALAKAPLLIGCDVRTMSDETLEMLSNREVIAVNQDKLGVQGKKVKNNGDLEVC
;
A
#
# COMPACT_ATOMS: atom_id res chain seq x y z
N MET A 1 -53.72 38.68 28.23
CA MET A 1 -53.23 40.07 28.27
C MET A 1 -52.46 40.30 26.97
N VAL A 2 -53.07 41.12 26.08
CA VAL A 2 -52.56 41.93 24.94
C VAL A 2 -51.02 41.95 24.75
N ALA A 3 -50.34 41.92 23.59
CA ALA A 3 -50.51 42.38 22.18
C ALA A 3 -49.54 41.58 21.26
N TYR A 4 -49.81 41.24 19.99
CA TYR A 4 -49.89 42.00 18.72
C TYR A 4 -48.55 42.37 18.02
N HIS A 5 -48.41 41.89 16.76
CA HIS A 5 -47.64 42.40 15.59
C HIS A 5 -46.10 42.52 15.67
N GLN A 6 -45.28 42.37 14.61
CA GLN A 6 -45.48 42.27 13.16
C GLN A 6 -44.20 41.69 12.51
N SER A 7 -44.36 41.12 11.32
CA SER A 7 -43.33 40.66 10.39
C SER A 7 -42.35 41.75 9.93
N SER A 8 -41.09 41.38 9.69
CA SER A 8 -40.31 41.95 8.59
C SER A 8 -39.38 40.91 7.96
N SER A 9 -39.59 40.69 6.68
CA SER A 9 -38.76 39.94 5.74
C SER A 9 -37.54 40.78 5.36
N GLN A 10 -36.32 40.34 5.65
CA GLN A 10 -35.13 40.69 4.86
C GLN A 10 -34.04 39.61 4.91
N SER A 11 -33.50 39.30 3.73
CA SER A 11 -32.27 38.55 3.43
C SER A 11 -32.32 37.00 3.41
N MET A 12 -33.21 36.46 2.58
CA MET A 12 -33.01 35.16 1.93
C MET A 12 -32.05 35.33 0.73
N LEU A 13 -30.80 35.72 0.98
CA LEU A 13 -29.78 36.00 -0.05
C LEU A 13 -28.34 35.67 0.41
N GLY A 14 -28.19 34.62 1.23
CA GLY A 14 -26.88 34.22 1.76
C GLY A 14 -26.62 32.71 1.84
N LYS A 15 -27.47 31.86 1.25
CA LYS A 15 -27.33 30.39 1.31
C LYS A 15 -27.61 29.66 -0.01
N LEU A 16 -27.42 30.33 -1.14
CA LEU A 16 -27.32 29.69 -2.47
C LEU A 16 -26.03 30.20 -3.13
N GLY A 17 -24.95 29.44 -3.00
CA GLY A 17 -23.66 29.84 -3.58
C GLY A 17 -22.47 29.00 -3.13
N ARG A 18 -22.67 27.70 -2.87
CA ARG A 18 -21.60 26.71 -2.68
C ARG A 18 -22.11 25.33 -3.09
N SER A 19 -22.37 25.17 -4.37
CA SER A 19 -22.52 23.87 -5.04
C SER A 19 -22.51 24.13 -6.54
N VAL A 20 -21.73 23.32 -7.25
CA VAL A 20 -21.55 23.27 -8.71
C VAL A 20 -20.60 24.33 -9.30
N VAL A 21 -19.34 23.91 -9.53
CA VAL A 21 -18.48 24.03 -10.74
C VAL A 21 -17.16 23.35 -10.30
N ALA A 22 -17.05 22.02 -10.26
CA ALA A 22 -16.85 21.09 -11.38
C ALA A 22 -15.58 21.38 -12.22
N LEU A 23 -14.55 20.60 -11.92
CA LEU A 23 -13.56 19.99 -12.81
C LEU A 23 -13.71 20.35 -14.29
N SER A 24 -12.73 21.06 -14.83
CA SER A 24 -12.29 20.95 -16.21
C SER A 24 -10.98 21.72 -16.35
N ILE A 25 -9.89 21.03 -16.62
CA ILE A 25 -8.75 21.40 -17.49
C ILE A 25 -7.66 20.35 -17.21
N CYS A 26 -7.61 19.32 -18.04
CA CYS A 26 -6.40 18.64 -18.49
C CYS A 26 -6.80 17.49 -19.43
N PHE A 27 -7.37 17.84 -20.58
CA PHE A 27 -7.37 16.99 -21.76
C PHE A 27 -7.07 17.88 -22.95
N PHE A 28 -6.35 17.33 -23.94
CA PHE A 28 -5.75 17.97 -25.12
C PHE A 28 -4.34 18.52 -24.91
N PHE A 29 -3.33 17.68 -25.17
CA PHE A 29 -2.40 17.86 -26.29
C PHE A 29 -1.52 16.61 -26.39
N PHE A 30 -1.76 15.74 -27.38
CA PHE A 30 -0.69 15.03 -28.12
C PHE A 30 -1.33 14.26 -29.28
N LEU A 31 -1.29 14.85 -30.48
CA LEU A 31 -1.35 14.08 -31.71
C LEU A 31 -0.52 14.77 -32.81
N ARG A 32 0.27 13.95 -33.49
CA ARG A 32 0.98 14.13 -34.76
C ARG A 32 2.39 14.73 -34.70
N LEU A 33 3.37 13.86 -34.96
CA LEU A 33 4.10 13.88 -36.24
C LEU A 33 4.68 12.49 -36.53
N VAL A 34 4.12 11.84 -37.56
CA VAL A 34 4.77 10.77 -38.33
C VAL A 34 4.82 11.28 -39.77
N SER A 35 6.02 11.38 -40.34
CA SER A 35 6.23 11.25 -41.78
C SER A 35 7.68 10.88 -42.11
N THR A 36 7.79 9.81 -42.91
CA THR A 36 8.82 9.31 -43.85
C THR A 36 9.83 10.35 -44.36
N ALA A 37 11.06 10.09 -44.81
CA ALA A 37 11.84 8.96 -45.34
C ALA A 37 13.34 9.29 -45.04
N ASP A 38 14.40 8.52 -45.28
CA ASP A 38 14.80 7.71 -46.44
C ASP A 38 16.06 6.91 -46.07
N ALA A 39 16.25 5.77 -46.75
CA ALA A 39 17.43 4.92 -46.63
C ALA A 39 18.54 5.35 -47.60
N ALA A 40 19.77 5.50 -47.09
CA ALA A 40 20.98 5.42 -47.90
C ALA A 40 22.18 5.05 -47.03
N GLY A 41 22.71 3.85 -47.21
CA GLY A 41 23.93 3.39 -46.54
C GLY A 41 25.21 3.89 -47.22
N ARG A 42 26.27 4.08 -46.42
CA ARG A 42 27.69 3.90 -46.77
C ARG A 42 28.53 3.79 -45.47
N PRO A 43 29.58 2.97 -45.45
CA PRO A 43 30.24 2.56 -44.21
C PRO A 43 31.28 3.60 -43.76
N ILE A 44 31.34 3.89 -42.45
CA ILE A 44 32.42 4.67 -41.86
C ILE A 44 33.17 3.80 -40.84
N ASN A 45 34.48 3.88 -41.00
CA ASN A 45 35.56 3.14 -40.36
C ASN A 45 35.59 3.32 -38.83
N MET A 46 35.94 2.26 -38.10
CA MET A 46 36.06 2.25 -36.64
C MET A 46 37.18 3.21 -36.18
N GLY A 47 36.78 4.34 -35.61
CA GLY A 47 37.61 5.16 -34.74
C GLY A 47 37.13 5.00 -33.30
N LYS A 48 38.03 4.58 -32.40
CA LYS A 48 37.80 4.52 -30.95
C LYS A 48 37.29 5.87 -30.45
N GLN A 49 36.01 5.93 -30.11
CA GLN A 49 35.41 7.06 -29.42
C GLN A 49 35.12 6.60 -27.98
N TYR A 50 35.82 7.22 -27.03
CA TYR A 50 35.51 7.11 -25.60
C TYR A 50 34.07 7.60 -25.39
N SER A 51 33.13 6.68 -25.17
CA SER A 51 31.75 7.00 -24.83
C SER A 51 31.64 7.26 -23.33
N ASN A 52 31.11 8.43 -22.99
CA ASN A 52 30.70 8.86 -21.65
C ASN A 52 29.93 7.76 -20.92
N SER A 53 30.49 7.24 -19.83
CA SER A 53 29.93 6.16 -19.02
C SER A 53 28.78 6.59 -18.09
N SER A 54 28.47 7.88 -17.99
CA SER A 54 27.55 8.37 -16.93
C SER A 54 26.07 8.08 -17.20
N HIS A 55 25.62 8.00 -18.45
CA HIS A 55 24.20 7.72 -18.76
C HIS A 55 23.85 6.23 -18.64
N ASP A 56 24.77 5.34 -19.04
CA ASP A 56 24.59 3.90 -18.90
C ASP A 56 24.75 3.44 -17.44
N ASP A 57 25.64 4.08 -16.67
CA ASP A 57 25.78 3.79 -15.22
C ASP A 57 24.51 4.15 -14.43
N HIS A 58 23.77 5.19 -14.82
CA HIS A 58 22.50 5.54 -14.17
C HIS A 58 21.36 4.56 -14.50
N GLN A 59 21.31 4.01 -15.72
CA GLN A 59 20.34 2.96 -16.06
C GLN A 59 20.70 1.63 -15.39
N LEU A 60 21.99 1.26 -15.36
CA LEU A 60 22.48 0.09 -14.64
C LEU A 60 22.29 0.22 -13.13
N ALA A 61 22.43 1.42 -12.54
CA ALA A 61 22.12 1.68 -11.13
C ALA A 61 20.61 1.59 -10.85
N ARG A 62 19.75 2.08 -11.76
CA ARG A 62 18.28 1.88 -11.69
C ARG A 62 17.89 0.41 -11.80
N MET A 63 18.57 -0.38 -12.64
CA MET A 63 18.35 -1.84 -12.73
C MET A 63 18.95 -2.61 -11.55
N ARG A 64 19.95 -2.06 -10.87
CA ARG A 64 20.52 -2.60 -9.61
C ARG A 64 19.71 -2.22 -8.36
N GLY A 65 18.71 -1.36 -8.50
CA GLY A 65 17.77 -0.96 -7.43
C GLY A 65 16.48 -1.77 -7.38
N LEU A 66 16.37 -2.85 -8.17
CA LEU A 66 15.34 -3.85 -7.94
C LEU A 66 15.58 -4.45 -6.56
N SER A 67 14.57 -4.43 -5.69
CA SER A 67 14.62 -5.18 -4.44
C SER A 67 15.08 -6.60 -4.73
N ALA A 68 16.01 -7.12 -3.92
CA ALA A 68 16.77 -8.34 -4.20
C ALA A 68 15.88 -9.58 -4.45
N ASN A 69 14.60 -9.53 -4.08
CA ASN A 69 13.63 -10.60 -4.26
C ASN A 69 12.82 -10.55 -5.58
N GLY A 70 12.98 -9.51 -6.41
CA GLY A 70 12.28 -9.38 -7.70
C GLY A 70 10.77 -9.15 -7.61
N LEU A 71 10.26 -8.78 -6.43
CA LEU A 71 8.84 -8.48 -6.20
C LEU A 71 8.57 -6.97 -6.23
N GLY A 72 7.30 -6.58 -6.25
CA GLY A 72 6.89 -5.17 -6.14
C GLY A 72 7.29 -4.29 -7.32
N LEU A 73 7.34 -4.81 -8.55
CA LEU A 73 7.65 -4.01 -9.74
C LEU A 73 6.64 -2.88 -10.01
N ALA A 74 5.43 -3.02 -9.47
CA ALA A 74 4.42 -1.99 -9.30
C ALA A 74 3.96 -2.00 -7.83
N PRO A 75 3.29 -0.94 -7.33
CA PRO A 75 2.78 -0.92 -5.96
C PRO A 75 1.86 -2.12 -5.70
N PRO A 76 1.94 -2.79 -4.54
CA PRO A 76 1.07 -3.92 -4.25
C PRO A 76 -0.39 -3.49 -4.15
N MET A 77 -1.28 -4.31 -4.66
CA MET A 77 -2.73 -4.11 -4.58
C MET A 77 -3.38 -5.27 -3.83
N GLY A 78 -4.29 -4.98 -2.92
CA GLY A 78 -4.95 -6.01 -2.13
C GLY A 78 -5.89 -5.46 -1.08
N TRP A 79 -6.00 -6.18 0.02
CA TRP A 79 -6.83 -5.88 1.16
C TRP A 79 -6.07 -6.21 2.45
N ASN A 80 -6.29 -5.44 3.51
CA ASN A 80 -5.76 -5.72 4.85
C ASN A 80 -6.90 -5.64 5.89
N SER A 81 -6.85 -6.50 6.89
CA SER A 81 -7.91 -6.62 7.91
C SER A 81 -7.98 -5.47 8.93
N TRP A 82 -6.93 -4.67 9.11
CA TRP A 82 -6.75 -3.81 10.28
C TRP A 82 -7.76 -2.67 10.40
N ASN A 83 -7.91 -1.85 9.35
CA ASN A 83 -8.67 -0.59 9.45
C ASN A 83 -10.13 -0.81 9.88
N HIS A 84 -10.78 -1.87 9.38
CA HIS A 84 -12.18 -2.17 9.70
C HIS A 84 -12.35 -3.16 10.85
N PHE A 85 -11.52 -4.21 10.90
CA PHE A 85 -11.74 -5.32 11.83
C PHE A 85 -10.86 -5.25 13.07
N HIS A 86 -9.75 -4.50 13.04
CA HIS A 86 -8.72 -4.50 14.08
C HIS A 86 -8.35 -5.94 14.47
N CYS A 87 -8.47 -6.31 15.74
CA CYS A 87 -8.21 -7.66 16.24
C CYS A 87 -9.40 -8.63 16.17
N ASN A 88 -10.53 -8.21 15.58
CA ASN A 88 -11.72 -9.05 15.43
C ASN A 88 -11.68 -9.84 14.11
N ILE A 89 -10.63 -10.65 13.94
CA ILE A 89 -10.42 -11.45 12.73
C ILE A 89 -10.53 -12.96 13.01
N GLU A 90 -11.09 -13.69 12.05
CA GLU A 90 -11.19 -15.15 12.08
C GLU A 90 -11.09 -15.74 10.67
N GLU A 91 -10.72 -17.01 10.57
CA GLU A 91 -10.54 -17.75 9.31
C GLU A 91 -11.75 -17.62 8.37
N LYS A 92 -12.96 -17.71 8.91
CA LYS A 92 -14.19 -17.58 8.12
C LYS A 92 -14.30 -16.22 7.45
N LEU A 93 -14.06 -15.14 8.20
CA LEU A 93 -14.03 -13.77 7.68
C LEU A 93 -13.04 -13.67 6.52
N ILE A 94 -11.82 -14.18 6.68
CA ILE A 94 -10.77 -14.06 5.66
C ILE A 94 -11.12 -14.84 4.39
N ARG A 95 -11.72 -16.02 4.53
CA ARG A 95 -12.21 -16.81 3.39
C ARG A 95 -13.31 -16.07 2.63
N GLU A 96 -14.29 -15.50 3.35
CA GLU A 96 -15.37 -14.71 2.76
C GLU A 96 -14.86 -13.42 2.10
N THR A 97 -13.85 -12.76 2.67
CA THR A 97 -13.17 -11.62 2.05
C THR A 97 -12.52 -12.02 0.73
N ALA A 98 -11.80 -13.15 0.69
CA ALA A 98 -11.21 -13.66 -0.54
C ALA A 98 -12.29 -14.00 -1.61
N ASP A 99 -13.43 -14.57 -1.20
CA ASP A 99 -14.59 -14.78 -2.06
C ASP A 99 -15.18 -13.48 -2.61
N ALA A 100 -15.32 -12.46 -1.75
CA ALA A 100 -15.83 -11.15 -2.12
C ALA A 100 -14.90 -10.43 -3.10
N MET A 101 -13.58 -10.49 -2.90
CA MET A 101 -12.61 -9.89 -3.83
C MET A 101 -12.70 -10.52 -5.23
N VAL A 102 -12.93 -11.83 -5.34
CA VAL A 102 -13.14 -12.50 -6.63
C VAL A 102 -14.48 -12.13 -7.23
N SER A 103 -15.57 -12.28 -6.46
CA SER A 103 -16.94 -12.12 -6.98
C SER A 103 -17.32 -10.68 -7.31
N SER A 104 -16.74 -9.69 -6.63
CA SER A 104 -16.89 -8.26 -6.97
C SER A 104 -16.07 -7.83 -8.20
N GLY A 105 -15.13 -8.66 -8.67
CA GLY A 105 -14.24 -8.35 -9.77
C GLY A 105 -12.97 -7.56 -9.38
N LEU A 106 -12.79 -7.20 -8.11
CA LEU A 106 -11.56 -6.56 -7.62
C LEU A 106 -10.31 -7.39 -7.92
N ALA A 107 -10.37 -8.71 -7.73
CA ALA A 107 -9.26 -9.60 -8.07
C ALA A 107 -8.84 -9.48 -9.55
N ALA A 108 -9.81 -9.36 -10.46
CA ALA A 108 -9.57 -9.19 -11.89
C ALA A 108 -8.99 -7.80 -12.27
N LEU A 109 -9.00 -6.86 -11.33
CA LEU A 109 -8.38 -5.53 -11.46
C LEU A 109 -6.95 -5.48 -10.92
N GLY A 110 -6.48 -6.55 -10.28
CA GLY A 110 -5.14 -6.65 -9.73
C GLY A 110 -5.06 -6.66 -8.21
N TYR A 111 -6.19 -6.51 -7.49
CA TYR A 111 -6.21 -6.67 -6.03
C TYR A 111 -6.00 -8.15 -5.68
N GLU A 112 -4.74 -8.55 -5.49
CA GLU A 112 -4.36 -9.96 -5.37
C GLU A 112 -3.98 -10.37 -3.94
N HIS A 113 -3.58 -9.41 -3.09
CA HIS A 113 -3.14 -9.70 -1.73
C HIS A 113 -4.32 -9.69 -0.73
N VAL A 114 -4.47 -10.76 0.05
CA VAL A 114 -5.38 -10.86 1.20
C VAL A 114 -4.51 -10.91 2.46
N ASN A 115 -4.31 -9.77 3.10
CA ASN A 115 -3.34 -9.63 4.18
C ASN A 115 -4.03 -9.74 5.54
N LEU A 116 -3.57 -10.70 6.35
CA LEU A 116 -3.84 -10.70 7.79
C LEU A 116 -2.98 -9.64 8.46
N ASP A 117 -3.61 -8.82 9.31
CA ASP A 117 -2.88 -7.97 10.24
C ASP A 117 -2.68 -8.67 11.60
N ASP A 118 -2.44 -7.92 12.67
CA ASP A 118 -2.21 -8.45 14.02
C ASP A 118 -3.34 -9.39 14.54
N CYS A 119 -3.10 -10.05 15.67
CA CYS A 119 -4.09 -10.85 16.40
C CYS A 119 -4.46 -12.21 15.78
N TRP A 120 -3.67 -12.74 14.82
CA TRP A 120 -3.92 -14.04 14.19
C TRP A 120 -3.34 -15.26 14.94
N ALA A 121 -2.34 -15.07 15.79
CA ALA A 121 -1.62 -16.15 16.47
C ALA A 121 -2.04 -16.33 17.95
N GLU A 122 -1.66 -17.45 18.54
CA GLU A 122 -1.69 -17.67 19.98
C GLU A 122 -0.74 -16.70 20.70
N LEU A 123 -1.03 -16.42 21.98
CA LEU A 123 -0.22 -15.54 22.82
C LEU A 123 1.21 -16.05 23.02
N ASN A 124 1.41 -17.37 22.96
CA ASN A 124 2.69 -18.01 23.19
C ASN A 124 3.10 -18.84 21.97
N ARG A 125 4.41 -18.88 21.72
CA ARG A 125 5.04 -19.85 20.82
C ARG A 125 4.85 -21.27 21.36
N ASP A 126 4.93 -22.27 20.49
CA ASP A 126 4.95 -23.67 20.91
C ASP A 126 6.28 -24.05 21.61
N SER A 127 6.41 -25.30 22.04
CA SER A 127 7.61 -25.80 22.71
C SER A 127 8.86 -25.83 21.83
N GLU A 128 8.70 -25.72 20.51
CA GLU A 128 9.79 -25.65 19.53
C GLU A 128 10.14 -24.20 19.17
N GLY A 129 9.40 -23.23 19.72
CA GLY A 129 9.59 -21.81 19.45
C GLY A 129 8.88 -21.29 18.20
N ASN A 130 7.98 -22.06 17.59
CA ASN A 130 7.24 -21.60 16.41
C ASN A 130 6.04 -20.73 16.81
N LEU A 131 5.70 -19.76 15.96
CA LEU A 131 4.40 -19.08 16.02
C LEU A 131 3.27 -20.10 15.76
N VAL A 132 2.19 -20.00 16.52
CA VAL A 132 1.05 -20.92 16.44
C VAL A 132 -0.19 -20.14 16.01
N PRO A 133 -0.91 -20.52 14.94
CA PRO A 133 -2.17 -19.91 14.59
C PRO A 133 -3.18 -20.07 15.73
N LYS A 134 -3.94 -19.01 16.05
CA LYS A 134 -4.88 -19.04 17.18
C LYS A 134 -5.99 -20.05 16.93
N ALA A 135 -6.06 -21.14 17.69
CA ALA A 135 -6.95 -22.26 17.38
C ALA A 135 -8.44 -21.89 17.45
N SER A 136 -8.79 -20.86 18.24
CA SER A 136 -10.17 -20.38 18.38
C SER A 136 -10.68 -19.59 17.18
N THR A 137 -9.80 -18.91 16.44
CA THR A 137 -10.18 -18.06 15.28
C THR A 137 -9.62 -18.58 13.95
N PHE A 138 -8.52 -19.33 13.97
CA PHE A 138 -7.89 -19.98 12.81
C PHE A 138 -7.73 -21.50 13.03
N PRO A 139 -8.83 -22.24 13.25
CA PRO A 139 -8.78 -23.66 13.64
C PRO A 139 -8.14 -24.57 12.59
N SER A 140 -8.18 -24.22 11.31
CA SER A 140 -7.55 -25.01 10.24
C SER A 140 -6.05 -24.70 10.05
N GLY A 141 -5.54 -23.67 10.73
CA GLY A 141 -4.18 -23.17 10.59
C GLY A 141 -3.94 -22.33 9.32
N ILE A 142 -2.84 -21.57 9.32
CA ILE A 142 -2.53 -20.61 8.25
C ILE A 142 -2.25 -21.29 6.90
N LYS A 143 -1.62 -22.47 6.89
CA LYS A 143 -1.37 -23.19 5.64
C LYS A 143 -2.68 -23.53 4.89
N ALA A 144 -3.69 -24.03 5.59
CA ALA A 144 -4.97 -24.36 4.97
C ALA A 144 -5.73 -23.12 4.47
N LEU A 145 -5.50 -21.96 5.11
CA LEU A 145 -6.01 -20.68 4.67
C LEU A 145 -5.27 -20.17 3.42
N ALA A 146 -3.94 -20.28 3.40
CA ALA A 146 -3.11 -19.95 2.24
C ALA A 146 -3.52 -20.79 1.02
N ASP A 147 -3.65 -22.12 1.18
CA ASP A 147 -4.05 -23.03 0.11
C ASP A 147 -5.44 -22.65 -0.47
N TYR A 148 -6.36 -22.18 0.37
CA TYR A 148 -7.67 -21.71 -0.08
C TYR A 148 -7.59 -20.41 -0.88
N ILE A 149 -6.81 -19.44 -0.41
CA ILE A 149 -6.60 -18.14 -1.06
C ILE A 149 -5.87 -18.35 -2.41
N HIS A 150 -4.83 -19.19 -2.43
CA HIS A 150 -4.13 -19.58 -3.66
C HIS A 150 -5.04 -20.29 -4.65
N GLY A 151 -5.97 -21.13 -4.16
CA GLY A 151 -7.00 -21.79 -4.99
C GLY A 151 -7.93 -20.81 -5.72
N LYS A 152 -7.97 -19.54 -5.29
CA LYS A 152 -8.70 -18.44 -5.95
C LYS A 152 -7.83 -17.57 -6.85
N GLY A 153 -6.54 -17.89 -6.98
CA GLY A 153 -5.57 -17.06 -7.70
C GLY A 153 -5.16 -15.80 -6.93
N LEU A 154 -5.44 -15.74 -5.63
CA LEU A 154 -5.02 -14.66 -4.74
C LEU A 154 -3.76 -15.07 -3.96
N LYS A 155 -3.19 -14.14 -3.20
CA LYS A 155 -1.97 -14.28 -2.39
C LYS A 155 -2.28 -13.99 -0.93
N LEU A 156 -1.69 -14.75 -0.01
CA LEU A 156 -1.88 -14.54 1.43
C LEU A 156 -0.77 -13.66 1.99
N GLY A 157 -1.15 -12.59 2.68
CA GLY A 157 -0.24 -11.86 3.57
C GLY A 157 -0.43 -12.20 5.03
N ILE A 158 0.65 -12.07 5.79
CA ILE A 158 0.68 -12.22 7.25
C ILE A 158 1.36 -11.03 7.90
N TYR A 159 1.22 -10.94 9.21
CA TYR A 159 1.79 -9.89 10.04
C TYR A 159 2.69 -10.48 11.12
N SER A 160 3.79 -9.79 11.40
CA SER A 160 4.59 -9.96 12.61
C SER A 160 5.22 -8.62 13.00
N ASP A 161 6.08 -8.62 14.01
CA ASP A 161 6.71 -7.43 14.57
C ASP A 161 8.23 -7.65 14.71
N ALA A 162 9.01 -6.62 14.39
CA ALA A 162 10.44 -6.53 14.67
C ALA A 162 10.71 -6.26 16.17
N GLY A 163 9.98 -6.96 17.05
CA GLY A 163 10.01 -6.82 18.49
C GLY A 163 9.64 -8.12 19.18
N SER A 164 9.57 -8.06 20.52
CA SER A 164 9.27 -9.24 21.34
C SER A 164 7.79 -9.64 21.33
N GLN A 165 6.90 -8.67 21.18
CA GLN A 165 5.45 -8.84 21.04
C GLN A 165 4.94 -7.88 19.97
N THR A 166 3.82 -8.21 19.36
CA THR A 166 3.17 -7.31 18.41
C THR A 166 2.58 -6.09 19.10
N CYS A 167 2.23 -5.05 18.34
CA CYS A 167 1.62 -3.83 18.87
C CYS A 167 0.36 -4.05 19.72
N SER A 168 -0.48 -5.03 19.37
CA SER A 168 -1.65 -5.38 20.21
C SER A 168 -1.27 -6.06 21.54
N GLY A 169 -0.05 -6.60 21.65
CA GLY A 169 0.39 -7.41 22.78
C GLY A 169 -0.30 -8.78 22.89
N THR A 170 -1.02 -9.20 21.85
CA THR A 170 -1.84 -10.43 21.88
C THR A 170 -1.14 -11.65 21.30
N MET A 171 0.00 -11.45 20.63
CA MET A 171 0.83 -12.51 20.08
C MET A 171 2.33 -12.13 20.09
N PRO A 172 3.25 -13.11 19.98
CA PRO A 172 4.69 -12.85 19.92
C PRO A 172 5.07 -12.09 18.64
N GLY A 173 6.07 -11.22 18.75
CA GLY A 173 6.80 -10.71 17.60
C GLY A 173 7.92 -11.68 17.21
N SER A 174 8.73 -11.31 16.23
CA SER A 174 9.74 -12.18 15.61
C SER A 174 11.18 -11.80 15.95
N LEU A 175 11.43 -10.82 16.82
CA LEU A 175 12.78 -10.44 17.22
C LEU A 175 13.54 -11.63 17.83
N GLY A 176 14.66 -12.01 17.23
CA GLY A 176 15.47 -13.18 17.62
C GLY A 176 14.96 -14.53 17.11
N HIS A 177 13.83 -14.54 16.39
CA HIS A 177 13.21 -15.74 15.78
C HIS A 177 13.07 -15.61 14.25
N GLU A 178 13.71 -14.64 13.62
CA GLU A 178 13.46 -14.22 12.24
C GLU A 178 13.67 -15.37 11.24
N GLU A 179 14.76 -16.13 11.35
CA GLU A 179 15.03 -17.28 10.47
C GLU A 179 14.01 -18.41 10.65
N GLN A 180 13.54 -18.65 11.87
CA GLN A 180 12.55 -19.68 12.16
C GLN A 180 11.17 -19.27 11.64
N ASP A 181 10.76 -18.03 11.89
CA ASP A 181 9.47 -17.51 11.49
C ASP A 181 9.39 -17.35 9.97
N ALA A 182 10.44 -16.85 9.32
CA ALA A 182 10.49 -16.77 7.86
C ALA A 182 10.33 -18.16 7.19
N LYS A 183 10.97 -19.20 7.74
CA LYS A 183 10.78 -20.59 7.26
C LYS A 183 9.36 -21.09 7.53
N THR A 184 8.78 -20.75 8.68
CA THR A 184 7.40 -21.08 9.04
C THR A 184 6.43 -20.45 8.03
N PHE A 185 6.55 -19.15 7.78
CA PHE A 185 5.73 -18.42 6.80
C PHE A 185 5.87 -19.02 5.40
N ALA A 186 7.10 -19.30 4.94
CA ALA A 186 7.33 -19.95 3.66
C ALA A 186 6.70 -21.35 3.58
N SER A 187 6.78 -22.15 4.65
CA SER A 187 6.17 -23.49 4.73
C SER A 187 4.64 -23.45 4.67
N TRP A 188 4.05 -22.38 5.19
CA TRP A 188 2.62 -22.11 5.13
C TRP A 188 2.18 -21.52 3.78
N GLY A 189 3.11 -21.12 2.91
CA GLY A 189 2.78 -20.53 1.61
C GLY A 189 2.44 -19.04 1.68
N VAL A 190 2.87 -18.33 2.72
CA VAL A 190 2.71 -16.87 2.80
C VAL A 190 3.44 -16.18 1.63
N ASP A 191 2.85 -15.10 1.12
CA ASP A 191 3.34 -14.33 -0.04
C ASP A 191 3.74 -12.89 0.32
N PHE A 192 3.30 -12.40 1.48
CA PHE A 192 3.51 -11.03 1.94
C PHE A 192 3.69 -11.02 3.46
N LEU A 193 4.68 -10.28 3.97
CA LEU A 193 4.86 -10.02 5.39
C LEU A 193 4.79 -8.51 5.64
N LYS A 194 3.81 -8.06 6.43
CA LYS A 194 3.88 -6.78 7.15
C LYS A 194 4.69 -7.01 8.43
N TYR A 195 5.69 -6.17 8.67
CA TYR A 195 6.60 -6.31 9.80
C TYR A 195 6.66 -5.01 10.58
N ASP A 196 6.06 -5.02 11.77
CA ASP A 196 5.86 -3.84 12.61
C ASP A 196 7.07 -3.54 13.49
N ASN A 197 6.96 -2.54 14.37
CA ASN A 197 8.09 -1.98 15.11
C ASN A 197 7.83 -1.78 16.62
N CYS A 198 6.81 -2.39 17.20
CA CYS A 198 6.53 -2.29 18.65
C CYS A 198 7.48 -3.16 19.48
N ASN A 199 7.55 -2.93 20.80
CA ASN A 199 8.26 -3.80 21.76
C ASN A 199 9.70 -4.22 21.36
N ASN A 200 10.42 -3.27 20.77
CA ASN A 200 11.59 -3.49 19.92
C ASN A 200 12.95 -3.37 20.63
N ASP A 201 12.96 -3.53 21.96
CA ASP A 201 14.11 -3.41 22.87
C ASP A 201 14.96 -2.11 22.79
N GLY A 202 14.53 -1.13 21.99
CA GLY A 202 15.25 0.12 21.76
C GLY A 202 16.31 0.05 20.66
N THR A 203 16.51 -1.12 20.01
CA THR A 203 17.40 -1.23 18.86
C THR A 203 16.82 -0.56 17.62
N SER A 204 17.70 0.01 16.78
CA SER A 204 17.27 0.75 15.59
C SER A 204 16.57 -0.17 14.57
N PRO A 205 15.51 0.30 13.89
CA PRO A 205 14.93 -0.44 12.76
C PRO A 205 15.96 -0.74 11.66
N LYS A 206 16.99 0.11 11.49
CA LYS A 206 18.08 -0.13 10.53
C LYS A 206 18.95 -1.35 10.87
N GLU A 207 18.87 -1.84 12.10
CA GLU A 207 19.56 -3.06 12.54
C GLU A 207 18.64 -4.28 12.47
N ARG A 208 17.40 -4.16 12.96
CA ARG A 208 16.46 -5.29 13.05
C ARG A 208 15.86 -5.70 11.71
N TYR A 209 15.40 -4.76 10.89
CA TYR A 209 14.71 -5.08 9.64
C TYR A 209 15.59 -5.82 8.62
N PRO A 210 16.89 -5.51 8.45
CA PRO A 210 17.78 -6.31 7.60
C PRO A 210 17.91 -7.78 8.03
N VAL A 211 17.73 -8.10 9.32
CA VAL A 211 17.76 -9.50 9.80
C VAL A 211 16.58 -10.28 9.22
N MET A 212 15.35 -9.73 9.35
CA MET A 212 14.16 -10.35 8.77
C MET A 212 14.21 -10.37 7.23
N SER A 213 14.68 -9.30 6.59
CA SER A 213 14.89 -9.27 5.12
C SER A 213 15.74 -10.45 4.65
N LYS A 214 16.89 -10.67 5.29
CA LYS A 214 17.77 -11.79 5.00
C LYS A 214 17.10 -13.14 5.28
N ALA A 215 16.35 -13.25 6.37
CA ALA A 215 15.62 -14.47 6.71
C ALA A 215 14.57 -14.83 5.63
N LEU A 216 13.81 -13.85 5.14
CA LEU A 216 12.84 -14.04 4.05
C LEU A 216 13.51 -14.46 2.75
N LEU A 217 14.61 -13.81 2.35
CA LEU A 217 15.39 -14.20 1.15
C LEU A 217 15.90 -15.65 1.23
N ASN A 218 16.25 -16.12 2.43
CA ASN A 218 16.75 -17.47 2.68
C ASN A 218 15.65 -18.50 2.98
N SER A 219 14.38 -18.08 3.04
CA SER A 219 13.26 -18.96 3.40
C SER A 219 12.92 -20.00 2.32
N GLY A 220 13.37 -19.77 1.08
CA GLY A 220 13.07 -20.61 -0.08
C GLY A 220 11.77 -20.24 -0.81
N ARG A 221 11.06 -19.19 -0.37
CA ARG A 221 9.89 -18.62 -1.05
C ARG A 221 10.04 -17.11 -1.20
N PRO A 222 9.76 -16.51 -2.38
CA PRO A 222 9.66 -15.06 -2.49
C PRO A 222 8.48 -14.55 -1.67
N ILE A 223 8.76 -13.69 -0.69
CA ILE A 223 7.75 -13.05 0.17
C ILE A 223 7.95 -11.54 0.05
N PHE A 224 6.87 -10.81 -0.27
CA PHE A 224 6.87 -9.35 -0.30
C PHE A 224 7.09 -8.84 1.12
N PHE A 225 8.05 -7.94 1.33
CA PHE A 225 8.40 -7.44 2.66
C PHE A 225 7.98 -5.99 2.83
N SER A 226 6.94 -5.76 3.64
CA SER A 226 6.41 -4.43 3.96
C SER A 226 6.88 -4.01 5.35
N LEU A 227 7.69 -2.96 5.41
CA LEU A 227 8.22 -2.42 6.66
C LEU A 227 7.23 -1.44 7.29
N CYS A 228 7.02 -1.53 8.60
CA CYS A 228 6.09 -0.71 9.34
C CYS A 228 6.76 -0.18 10.62
N GLU A 229 7.58 0.87 10.48
CA GLU A 229 8.22 1.57 11.60
C GLU A 229 7.75 3.03 11.72
N TRP A 230 6.61 3.35 11.10
CA TRP A 230 5.92 4.65 11.12
C TRP A 230 6.73 5.84 10.60
N GLY A 231 7.73 5.62 9.74
CA GLY A 231 8.63 6.67 9.26
C GLY A 231 9.83 6.94 10.20
N GLN A 232 9.97 6.17 11.28
CA GLN A 232 11.06 6.31 12.24
C GLN A 232 12.46 6.10 11.61
N GLU A 233 13.27 7.15 11.66
CA GLU A 233 14.60 7.19 11.04
C GLU A 233 14.60 7.17 9.50
N ASP A 234 13.57 7.77 8.88
CA ASP A 234 13.50 8.10 7.46
C ASP A 234 13.67 6.88 6.54
N PRO A 235 12.75 5.91 6.56
CA PRO A 235 12.87 4.62 5.87
C PRO A 235 13.06 4.75 4.37
N ALA A 236 12.51 5.79 3.74
CA ALA A 236 12.75 6.10 2.34
C ALA A 236 14.25 6.16 1.97
N THR A 237 15.12 6.51 2.92
CA THR A 237 16.57 6.65 2.69
C THR A 237 17.35 5.33 2.75
N TRP A 238 16.76 4.24 3.26
CA TRP A 238 17.48 2.98 3.49
C TRP A 238 16.68 1.70 3.17
N ALA A 239 15.36 1.73 3.26
CA ALA A 239 14.49 0.55 3.18
C ALA A 239 14.39 -0.07 1.78
N LEU A 240 14.76 0.66 0.71
CA LEU A 240 14.80 0.13 -0.67
C LEU A 240 15.70 -1.11 -0.80
N ASN A 241 16.80 -1.16 -0.03
CA ASN A 241 17.72 -2.31 -0.02
C ASN A 241 17.30 -3.42 0.97
N VAL A 242 16.19 -3.22 1.69
CA VAL A 242 15.75 -4.09 2.78
C VAL A 242 14.42 -4.77 2.44
N GLY A 243 13.42 -4.04 1.92
CA GLY A 243 12.11 -4.59 1.59
C GLY A 243 11.53 -4.09 0.27
N ASN A 244 10.20 -4.12 0.18
CA ASN A 244 9.44 -3.79 -1.01
C ASN A 244 8.50 -2.59 -0.82
N SER A 245 8.12 -2.30 0.41
CA SER A 245 7.49 -1.04 0.81
C SER A 245 7.87 -0.68 2.23
N TRP A 246 7.69 0.58 2.59
CA TRP A 246 7.95 1.06 3.94
C TRP A 246 6.97 2.16 4.31
N ARG A 247 6.36 2.02 5.48
CA ARG A 247 5.48 3.05 6.05
C ARG A 247 6.27 4.36 6.21
N THR A 248 5.70 5.47 5.77
CA THR A 248 6.36 6.79 5.88
C THR A 248 5.83 7.63 7.03
N THR A 249 4.81 7.14 7.73
CA THR A 249 4.02 7.90 8.71
C THR A 249 3.45 7.00 9.79
N GLU A 250 3.02 7.62 10.88
CA GLU A 250 2.05 7.08 11.83
C GLU A 250 0.79 6.56 11.14
N ASP A 251 0.00 5.76 11.85
CA ASP A 251 -1.22 5.12 11.32
C ASP A 251 -2.23 6.14 10.78
N ILE A 252 -2.87 5.77 9.67
CA ILE A 252 -4.05 6.48 9.16
C ILE A 252 -5.25 6.24 10.07
N SER A 253 -6.24 7.10 9.95
CA SER A 253 -7.55 6.90 10.54
C SER A 253 -8.60 7.41 9.57
N ASP A 254 -9.81 6.85 9.62
CA ASP A 254 -10.92 7.20 8.73
C ASP A 254 -11.51 8.58 9.00
N ASN A 255 -10.72 9.62 8.72
CA ASN A 255 -11.12 11.02 8.74
C ASN A 255 -10.20 11.85 7.82
N TRP A 256 -10.72 12.98 7.37
CA TRP A 256 -10.06 13.85 6.39
C TRP A 256 -8.68 14.37 6.84
N ASP A 257 -8.57 14.79 8.10
CA ASP A 257 -7.34 15.39 8.63
C ASP A 257 -6.21 14.35 8.69
N SER A 258 -6.52 13.12 9.12
CA SER A 258 -5.56 12.03 9.11
C SER A 258 -5.11 11.73 7.68
N MET A 259 -6.05 11.47 6.76
CA MET A 259 -5.76 11.13 5.36
C MET A 259 -4.90 12.19 4.67
N THR A 260 -5.28 13.47 4.75
CA THR A 260 -4.52 14.57 4.15
C THR A 260 -3.14 14.73 4.78
N SER A 261 -3.03 14.61 6.11
CA SER A 261 -1.72 14.67 6.78
C SER A 261 -0.79 13.51 6.39
N ARG A 262 -1.32 12.31 6.09
CA ARG A 262 -0.52 11.18 5.59
C ARG A 262 0.00 11.46 4.19
N ALA A 263 -0.85 11.97 3.31
CA ALA A 263 -0.46 12.35 1.96
C ALA A 263 0.67 13.40 1.97
N ASP A 264 0.54 14.44 2.80
CA ASP A 264 1.54 15.51 2.91
C ASP A 264 2.88 15.03 3.46
N GLN A 265 2.87 14.18 4.49
CA GLN A 265 4.10 13.62 5.05
C GLN A 265 4.80 12.67 4.08
N ASN A 266 4.03 11.94 3.27
CA ASN A 266 4.56 11.02 2.26
C ASN A 266 5.16 11.76 1.04
N ASP A 267 4.60 12.91 0.65
CA ASP A 267 4.97 13.67 -0.55
C ASP A 267 6.48 14.00 -0.63
N GLN A 268 7.08 14.33 0.52
CA GLN A 268 8.51 14.68 0.59
C GLN A 268 9.44 13.53 0.16
N TRP A 269 8.96 12.28 0.21
CA TRP A 269 9.74 11.08 -0.11
C TRP A 269 9.60 10.62 -1.57
N ALA A 270 8.88 11.37 -2.42
CA ALA A 270 8.56 10.97 -3.79
C ALA A 270 9.77 10.54 -4.65
N SER A 271 10.96 11.11 -4.42
CA SER A 271 12.17 10.74 -5.18
C SER A 271 12.77 9.37 -4.82
N TYR A 272 12.31 8.75 -3.73
CA TYR A 272 12.84 7.47 -3.24
C TYR A 272 12.04 6.26 -3.70
N ALA A 273 10.76 6.44 -4.06
CA ALA A 273 9.94 5.37 -4.61
C ALA A 273 10.41 4.99 -6.03
N ALA A 274 10.48 3.70 -6.29
CA ALA A 274 10.86 3.12 -7.57
C ALA A 274 10.32 1.69 -7.71
N PRO A 275 10.28 1.10 -8.93
CA PRO A 275 10.00 -0.32 -9.09
C PRO A 275 10.83 -1.20 -8.16
N GLY A 276 10.14 -1.97 -7.30
CA GLY A 276 10.74 -2.81 -6.27
C GLY A 276 10.68 -2.23 -4.85
N GLY A 277 10.42 -0.93 -4.67
CA GLY A 277 10.39 -0.25 -3.37
C GLY A 277 9.49 0.98 -3.34
N TRP A 278 8.43 0.95 -2.54
CA TRP A 278 7.39 1.98 -2.53
C TRP A 278 7.25 2.65 -1.16
N ASN A 279 7.09 3.97 -1.16
CA ASN A 279 6.63 4.65 0.04
C ASN A 279 5.17 4.24 0.33
N ASP A 280 4.90 3.94 1.59
CA ASP A 280 3.59 3.48 2.07
C ASP A 280 2.96 4.54 2.99
N PRO A 281 2.03 5.36 2.47
CA PRO A 281 1.25 6.30 3.28
C PRO A 281 0.11 5.64 4.08
N ASP A 282 0.16 4.31 4.24
CA ASP A 282 -0.80 3.46 4.95
C ASP A 282 -2.03 3.06 4.11
N MET A 283 -2.87 2.19 4.70
CA MET A 283 -4.00 1.54 4.05
C MET A 283 -5.12 2.49 3.59
N LEU A 284 -5.90 2.07 2.59
CA LEU A 284 -7.06 2.81 2.11
C LEU A 284 -8.23 2.72 3.10
N GLU A 285 -8.80 3.87 3.47
CA GLU A 285 -9.99 3.97 4.34
C GLU A 285 -11.31 4.01 3.54
N VAL A 286 -11.21 3.92 2.21
CA VAL A 286 -12.34 4.05 1.29
C VAL A 286 -13.46 3.08 1.64
N GLY A 287 -14.61 3.63 2.06
CA GLY A 287 -15.81 2.87 2.40
C GLY A 287 -16.00 2.52 3.88
N ASN A 288 -15.15 3.02 4.79
CA ASN A 288 -15.31 2.79 6.23
C ASN A 288 -16.33 3.71 6.93
N GLY A 289 -16.74 4.81 6.27
CA GLY A 289 -17.88 5.66 6.64
C GLY A 289 -17.55 6.96 7.38
N GLY A 290 -16.29 7.19 7.73
CA GLY A 290 -15.80 8.37 8.44
C GLY A 290 -15.47 9.57 7.55
N MET A 291 -15.40 9.38 6.23
CA MET A 291 -15.26 10.44 5.23
C MET A 291 -16.42 10.46 4.23
N THR A 292 -16.63 11.60 3.59
CA THR A 292 -17.58 11.76 2.48
C THR A 292 -17.08 11.08 1.21
N THR A 293 -17.95 10.83 0.24
CA THR A 293 -17.57 10.29 -1.07
C THR A 293 -16.46 11.10 -1.75
N GLU A 294 -16.56 12.44 -1.72
CA GLU A 294 -15.58 13.30 -2.40
C GLU A 294 -14.21 13.25 -1.72
N GLU A 295 -14.20 13.08 -0.41
CA GLU A 295 -12.97 12.88 0.36
C GLU A 295 -12.36 11.51 0.06
N TYR A 296 -13.16 10.45 -0.02
CA TYR A 296 -12.68 9.12 -0.44
C TYR A 296 -12.21 9.07 -1.89
N ARG A 297 -12.85 9.80 -2.80
CA ARG A 297 -12.41 9.93 -4.18
C ARG A 297 -11.05 10.61 -4.26
N SER A 298 -10.84 11.64 -3.43
CA SER A 298 -9.56 12.33 -3.31
C SER A 298 -8.49 11.40 -2.72
N HIS A 299 -8.81 10.68 -1.65
CA HIS A 299 -7.96 9.65 -1.03
C HIS A 299 -7.44 8.65 -2.06
N PHE A 300 -8.35 7.95 -2.75
CA PHE A 300 -7.98 6.94 -3.73
C PHE A 300 -7.16 7.51 -4.90
N SER A 301 -7.52 8.71 -5.37
CA SER A 301 -6.80 9.37 -6.46
C SER A 301 -5.37 9.76 -6.07
N ILE A 302 -5.18 10.28 -4.86
CA ILE A 302 -3.86 10.69 -4.34
C ILE A 302 -2.99 9.46 -4.10
N TRP A 303 -3.52 8.39 -3.51
CA TRP A 303 -2.76 7.13 -3.34
C TRP A 303 -2.33 6.54 -4.67
N ALA A 304 -3.22 6.58 -5.67
CA ALA A 304 -2.90 6.12 -7.01
C ALA A 304 -1.76 6.93 -7.64
N LEU A 305 -1.88 8.27 -7.62
CA LEU A 305 -0.87 9.20 -8.12
C LEU A 305 0.48 9.03 -7.39
N ALA A 306 0.44 8.88 -6.07
CA ALA A 306 1.60 8.76 -5.22
C ALA A 306 2.29 7.39 -5.29
N LYS A 307 1.83 6.47 -6.16
CA LYS A 307 2.35 5.10 -6.27
C LYS A 307 2.34 4.37 -4.93
N ALA A 308 1.36 4.67 -4.09
CA ALA A 308 1.17 4.01 -2.81
C ALA A 308 0.69 2.56 -3.04
N PRO A 309 0.98 1.64 -2.11
CA PRO A 309 0.20 0.41 -1.94
C PRO A 309 -1.31 0.72 -1.95
N LEU A 310 -2.08 -0.02 -2.76
CA LEU A 310 -3.55 0.07 -2.76
C LEU A 310 -4.12 -1.10 -1.96
N LEU A 311 -3.94 -1.05 -0.64
CA LEU A 311 -4.48 -2.02 0.30
C LEU A 311 -5.83 -1.54 0.83
N ILE A 312 -6.92 -2.16 0.37
CA ILE A 312 -8.29 -1.85 0.82
C ILE A 312 -8.42 -2.19 2.30
N GLY A 313 -8.91 -1.24 3.09
CA GLY A 313 -9.11 -1.38 4.53
C GLY A 313 -10.57 -1.53 4.98
N CYS A 314 -11.55 -1.55 4.07
CA CYS A 314 -12.98 -1.73 4.39
C CYS A 314 -13.46 -3.18 4.29
N ASP A 315 -14.69 -3.45 4.73
CA ASP A 315 -15.33 -4.76 4.52
C ASP A 315 -15.80 -4.92 3.06
N VAL A 316 -14.94 -5.54 2.24
CA VAL A 316 -15.22 -5.81 0.82
C VAL A 316 -16.44 -6.73 0.59
N ARG A 317 -16.94 -7.42 1.61
CA ARG A 317 -18.12 -8.29 1.50
C ARG A 317 -19.43 -7.49 1.46
N THR A 318 -19.40 -6.24 1.92
CA THR A 318 -20.60 -5.40 2.11
C THR A 318 -20.46 -3.97 1.59
N MET A 319 -19.58 -3.77 0.59
CA MET A 319 -19.39 -2.45 -0.05
C MET A 319 -20.68 -1.92 -0.68
N SER A 320 -20.86 -0.61 -0.63
CA SER A 320 -21.82 0.08 -1.48
C SER A 320 -21.37 0.08 -2.94
N ASP A 321 -22.31 0.28 -3.87
CA ASP A 321 -21.99 0.46 -5.30
C ASP A 321 -21.02 1.62 -5.53
N GLU A 322 -21.15 2.69 -4.75
CA GLU A 322 -20.29 3.88 -4.80
C GLU A 322 -18.84 3.57 -4.35
N THR A 323 -18.68 2.79 -3.27
CA THR A 323 -17.36 2.32 -2.83
C THR A 323 -16.74 1.40 -3.87
N LEU A 324 -17.51 0.46 -4.42
CA LEU A 324 -17.03 -0.43 -5.46
C LEU A 324 -16.64 0.33 -6.73
N GLU A 325 -17.42 1.33 -7.15
CA GLU A 325 -17.11 2.18 -8.32
C GLU A 325 -15.76 2.89 -8.14
N MET A 326 -15.50 3.47 -6.96
CA MET A 326 -14.21 4.12 -6.68
C MET A 326 -13.05 3.12 -6.73
N LEU A 327 -13.15 2.02 -5.99
CA LEU A 327 -12.10 1.00 -5.89
C LEU A 327 -11.92 0.21 -7.19
N SER A 328 -12.90 0.21 -8.09
CA SER A 328 -12.83 -0.49 -9.37
C SER A 328 -12.44 0.40 -10.56
N ASN A 329 -12.09 1.67 -10.31
CA ASN A 329 -11.74 2.61 -11.37
C ASN A 329 -10.42 2.22 -12.07
N ARG A 330 -10.55 1.57 -13.24
CA ARG A 330 -9.43 1.06 -14.04
C ARG A 330 -8.44 2.14 -14.47
N GLU A 331 -8.90 3.36 -14.73
CA GLU A 331 -8.03 4.44 -15.20
C GLU A 331 -7.14 4.96 -14.05
N VAL A 332 -7.72 5.12 -12.86
CA VAL A 332 -6.97 5.51 -11.66
C VAL A 332 -5.99 4.40 -11.24
N ILE A 333 -6.43 3.14 -11.28
CA ILE A 333 -5.54 1.98 -11.04
C ILE A 333 -4.39 1.95 -12.06
N ALA A 334 -4.65 2.23 -13.35
CA ALA A 334 -3.62 2.26 -14.37
C ALA A 334 -2.56 3.35 -14.11
N VAL A 335 -2.95 4.50 -13.55
CA VAL A 335 -2.01 5.51 -13.08
C VAL A 335 -1.13 4.95 -11.97
N ASN A 336 -1.70 4.28 -10.95
CA ASN A 336 -0.91 3.65 -9.88
C ASN A 336 0.05 2.57 -10.41
N GLN A 337 -0.44 1.73 -11.32
CA GLN A 337 0.29 0.58 -11.87
C GLN A 337 1.16 0.91 -13.09
N ASP A 338 1.29 2.19 -13.48
CA ASP A 338 2.14 2.58 -14.60
C ASP A 338 3.61 2.14 -14.37
N LYS A 339 4.17 1.54 -15.42
CA LYS A 339 5.47 0.83 -15.41
C LYS A 339 6.67 1.74 -15.20
N LEU A 340 6.52 3.05 -15.42
CA LEU A 340 7.61 3.99 -15.13
C LEU A 340 7.89 4.05 -13.63
N GLY A 341 6.87 3.78 -12.80
CA GLY A 341 7.03 3.62 -11.35
C GLY A 341 7.53 4.87 -10.64
N VAL A 342 7.20 6.05 -11.16
CA VAL A 342 7.55 7.34 -10.54
C VAL A 342 6.37 7.82 -9.70
N GLN A 343 6.62 8.06 -8.42
CA GLN A 343 5.66 8.68 -7.52
C GLN A 343 5.35 10.12 -7.95
N GLY A 344 4.07 10.41 -8.19
CA GLY A 344 3.58 11.77 -8.36
C GLY A 344 3.69 12.56 -7.06
N LYS A 345 3.72 13.89 -7.17
CA LYS A 345 3.98 14.77 -6.02
C LYS A 345 3.36 16.13 -6.19
N LYS A 346 3.09 16.81 -5.08
CA LYS A 346 2.60 18.18 -5.07
C LYS A 346 3.56 19.11 -5.81
N VAL A 347 3.04 19.82 -6.82
CA VAL A 347 3.80 20.82 -7.61
C VAL A 347 3.33 22.24 -7.37
N LYS A 348 2.11 22.44 -6.84
CA LYS A 348 1.57 23.74 -6.45
C LYS A 348 0.67 23.60 -5.22
N ASN A 349 0.77 24.57 -4.31
CA ASN A 349 -0.15 24.74 -3.19
C ASN A 349 -0.54 26.22 -3.11
N ASN A 350 -1.84 26.49 -3.23
CA ASN A 350 -2.43 27.83 -3.12
C ASN A 350 -3.49 27.87 -2.00
N GLY A 351 -3.16 27.36 -0.82
CA GLY A 351 -4.10 27.23 0.30
C GLY A 351 -5.00 26.02 0.08
N ASP A 352 -6.31 26.23 -0.04
CA ASP A 352 -7.30 25.15 -0.18
C ASP A 352 -7.27 24.44 -1.55
N LEU A 353 -6.38 24.85 -2.47
CA LEU A 353 -6.27 24.32 -3.82
C LEU A 353 -4.84 23.85 -4.12
N GLU A 354 -4.70 22.58 -4.51
CA GLU A 354 -3.43 21.94 -4.79
C GLU A 354 -3.38 21.34 -6.21
N VAL A 355 -2.16 21.21 -6.73
CA VAL A 355 -1.88 20.47 -7.97
C VAL A 355 -0.79 19.47 -7.65
N CYS A 356 -1.07 18.19 -7.94
CA CYS A 356 -0.19 17.05 -7.71
C CYS A 356 0.18 16.36 -9.02
#